data_AF-A0A1B6I0W1-F1
#
_entry.id   AF-A0A1B6I0W1-F1
#
_cell.length_a   1.000
_cell.length_b   1.000
_cell.length_c   1.000
_cell.angle_alpha   90.00
_cell.angle_beta   90.00
_cell.angle_gamma   90.00
#
_symmetry.space_group_name_H-M   'P 1'
#
loop_
_entity.id
_entity.type
_entity.pdbx_description
1 polymer ?
#
loop_
_entity_poly.entity_id
_entity_poly.type
_entity_poly.pdbx_seq_one_letter_code
_entity_poly.pdbx_strand_id
1 'polypeptide(L)'
;AHLNNGCEYAGGFYADNMTIAELADWHRPKIEALIEGGSDCLIIATIPSLKEAEAIIEVVKEHPGMKFILSFSAQNEKTISHGEKMSEVAQRCWELAADQILAIGVNCQHPRFSVPLLRSIKEANPDIPLFVRSNSSHERFNTETYKWELTENEKTLQEYCRDWLELGVKYIGGCCRTTVDDISSFREEIRKFTIKNK
;
A
#
# COMPACT_ATOMS: atom_id res chain seq x y z
N ALA A 1 -1.00 -13.61 -1.14
CA ALA A 1 -2.28 -14.02 -1.75
C ALA A 1 -2.29 -15.45 -2.31
N HIS A 2 -1.34 -15.89 -3.17
CA HIS A 2 -1.40 -17.23 -3.80
C HIS A 2 -1.50 -18.40 -2.80
N LEU A 3 -0.81 -18.29 -1.66
CA LEU A 3 -0.84 -19.31 -0.61
C LEU A 3 -2.21 -19.45 0.09
N ASN A 4 -3.14 -18.51 -0.14
CA ASN A 4 -4.51 -18.51 0.35
C ASN A 4 -4.65 -18.82 1.87
N ASN A 5 -3.68 -18.37 2.65
CA ASN A 5 -3.59 -18.60 4.09
C ASN A 5 -3.47 -17.30 4.89
N GLY A 6 -3.70 -16.14 4.24
CA GLY A 6 -3.61 -14.83 4.86
C GLY A 6 -2.19 -14.38 5.22
N CYS A 7 -1.14 -15.08 4.77
CA CYS A 7 0.25 -14.70 5.04
C CYS A 7 0.60 -13.28 4.58
N GLU A 8 -0.10 -12.75 3.56
CA GLU A 8 0.02 -11.35 3.16
C GLU A 8 -0.36 -10.35 4.28
N TYR A 9 -1.08 -10.78 5.31
CA TYR A 9 -1.43 -9.98 6.49
C TYR A 9 -0.76 -10.49 7.76
N ALA A 10 -0.42 -11.78 7.80
CA ALA A 10 0.14 -12.49 8.94
C ALA A 10 1.63 -12.83 8.73
N GLY A 11 2.47 -11.81 8.56
CA GLY A 11 3.92 -11.98 8.65
C GLY A 11 4.69 -12.18 7.36
N GLY A 12 4.05 -12.52 6.23
CA GLY A 12 4.78 -12.74 4.97
C GLY A 12 5.91 -13.79 5.06
N PHE A 13 5.85 -14.73 6.02
CA PHE A 13 6.96 -15.62 6.41
C PHE A 13 7.46 -16.55 5.29
N TYR A 14 6.72 -16.70 4.18
CA TYR A 14 7.24 -17.36 2.99
C TYR A 14 8.47 -16.64 2.46
N ALA A 15 8.52 -15.31 2.60
CA ALA A 15 9.64 -14.50 2.18
C ALA A 15 10.91 -15.06 2.81
N ASP A 16 10.96 -15.36 4.11
CA ASP A 16 12.16 -15.85 4.82
C ASP A 16 12.83 -17.06 4.15
N ASN A 17 12.05 -17.92 3.52
CA ASN A 17 12.52 -19.17 2.92
C ASN A 17 12.70 -19.08 1.39
N MET A 18 12.50 -17.91 0.81
CA MET A 18 12.68 -17.66 -0.62
C MET A 18 13.82 -16.67 -0.86
N THR A 19 14.54 -16.88 -1.95
CA THR A 19 15.52 -15.92 -2.48
C THR A 19 14.81 -14.79 -3.23
N ILE A 20 15.50 -13.67 -3.42
CA ILE A 20 15.01 -12.58 -4.27
C ILE A 20 14.76 -13.08 -5.69
N ALA A 21 15.65 -13.90 -6.24
CA ALA A 21 15.50 -14.48 -7.58
C ALA A 21 14.24 -15.34 -7.71
N GLU A 22 13.95 -16.22 -6.73
CA GLU A 22 12.72 -17.03 -6.76
C GLU A 22 11.45 -16.18 -6.67
N LEU A 23 11.48 -15.10 -5.87
CA LEU A 23 10.37 -14.15 -5.80
C LEU A 23 10.21 -13.35 -7.11
N ALA A 24 11.32 -12.97 -7.74
CA ALA A 24 11.33 -12.26 -9.01
C ALA A 24 10.76 -13.15 -10.12
N ASP A 25 11.24 -14.39 -10.24
CA ASP A 25 10.75 -15.38 -11.21
C ASP A 25 9.25 -15.67 -11.01
N TRP A 26 8.78 -15.67 -9.76
CA TRP A 26 7.36 -15.82 -9.45
C TRP A 26 6.50 -14.62 -9.92
N HIS A 27 7.01 -13.40 -9.83
CA HIS A 27 6.27 -12.19 -10.20
C HIS A 27 6.34 -11.86 -11.69
N ARG A 28 7.46 -12.17 -12.32
CA ARG A 28 7.79 -11.91 -13.72
C ARG A 28 6.64 -12.16 -14.71
N PRO A 29 6.09 -13.38 -14.85
CA PRO A 29 5.08 -13.64 -15.88
C PRO A 29 3.80 -12.82 -15.69
N LYS A 30 3.44 -12.46 -14.45
CA LYS A 30 2.25 -11.62 -14.19
C LYS A 30 2.51 -10.16 -14.55
N ILE A 31 3.70 -9.66 -14.23
CA ILE A 31 4.11 -8.29 -14.56
C ILE A 31 4.19 -8.14 -16.09
N GLU A 32 4.88 -9.06 -16.76
CA GLU A 32 5.01 -9.06 -18.22
C GLU A 32 3.64 -9.11 -18.90
N ALA A 33 2.75 -10.00 -18.47
CA ALA A 33 1.40 -10.08 -19.03
C ALA A 33 0.58 -8.79 -18.87
N LEU A 34 0.71 -8.08 -17.74
CA LEU A 34 0.02 -6.79 -17.54
C LEU A 34 0.61 -5.68 -18.40
N ILE A 35 1.93 -5.69 -18.62
CA ILE A 35 2.63 -4.74 -19.49
C ILE A 35 2.23 -4.99 -20.95
N GLU A 36 2.29 -6.24 -21.42
CA GLU A 36 1.87 -6.64 -22.76
C GLU A 36 0.39 -6.35 -23.03
N GLY A 37 -0.45 -6.47 -21.99
CA GLY A 37 -1.86 -6.10 -22.02
C GLY A 37 -2.12 -4.58 -22.17
N GLY A 38 -1.08 -3.75 -22.17
CA GLY A 38 -1.19 -2.30 -22.41
C GLY A 38 -1.53 -1.47 -21.17
N SER A 39 -1.19 -1.95 -19.96
CA SER A 39 -1.39 -1.18 -18.73
C SER A 39 -0.59 0.13 -18.75
N ASP A 40 -1.22 1.26 -18.41
CA ASP A 40 -0.52 2.56 -18.31
C ASP A 40 0.51 2.59 -17.17
N CYS A 41 0.20 1.89 -16.07
CA CYS A 41 1.05 1.71 -14.91
C CYS A 41 0.61 0.47 -14.13
N LEU A 42 1.45 -0.01 -13.22
CA LEU A 42 1.15 -1.14 -12.34
C LEU A 42 0.84 -0.66 -10.92
N ILE A 43 -0.18 -1.21 -10.29
CA ILE A 43 -0.38 -1.09 -8.84
C ILE A 43 -0.04 -2.43 -8.21
N ILE A 44 1.09 -2.48 -7.53
CA ILE A 44 1.61 -3.70 -6.91
C ILE A 44 1.32 -3.59 -5.42
N ALA A 45 0.24 -4.25 -5.00
CA ALA A 45 -0.41 -4.02 -3.73
C ALA A 45 -0.40 -5.25 -2.83
N THR A 46 -0.60 -4.99 -1.53
CA THR A 46 -0.61 -5.98 -0.45
C THR A 46 0.70 -6.78 -0.37
N ILE A 47 1.83 -6.09 -0.55
CA ILE A 47 3.16 -6.70 -0.40
C ILE A 47 3.51 -6.72 1.10
N PRO A 48 3.78 -7.89 1.70
CA PRO A 48 4.01 -7.99 3.14
C PRO A 48 5.45 -7.73 3.58
N SER A 49 6.43 -7.86 2.68
CA SER A 49 7.88 -7.82 3.03
C SER A 49 8.69 -6.93 2.08
N LEU A 50 9.78 -6.36 2.60
CA LEU A 50 10.74 -5.61 1.80
C LEU A 50 11.43 -6.48 0.76
N LYS A 51 11.79 -7.72 1.14
CA LYS A 51 12.49 -8.65 0.23
C LYS A 51 11.68 -8.94 -1.05
N GLU A 52 10.37 -9.10 -0.91
CA GLU A 52 9.50 -9.28 -2.07
C GLU A 52 9.37 -8.00 -2.90
N ALA A 53 9.32 -6.83 -2.26
CA ALA A 53 9.32 -5.56 -2.98
C ALA A 53 10.62 -5.37 -3.78
N GLU A 54 11.79 -5.71 -3.23
CA GLU A 54 13.07 -5.67 -3.96
C GLU A 54 13.04 -6.59 -5.19
N ALA A 55 12.54 -7.83 -5.04
CA ALA A 55 12.39 -8.77 -6.15
C ALA A 55 11.45 -8.25 -7.25
N ILE A 56 10.33 -7.62 -6.86
CA ILE A 56 9.40 -6.99 -7.79
C ILE A 56 10.08 -5.83 -8.54
N ILE A 57 10.84 -5.00 -7.81
CA ILE A 57 11.57 -3.87 -8.41
C ILE A 57 12.58 -4.38 -9.44
N GLU A 58 13.30 -5.48 -9.18
CA GLU A 58 14.20 -6.09 -10.16
C GLU A 58 13.49 -6.40 -11.48
N VAL A 59 12.32 -7.03 -11.42
CA VAL A 59 11.52 -7.34 -12.61
C VAL A 59 11.05 -6.07 -13.33
N VAL A 60 10.49 -5.10 -12.60
CA VAL A 60 9.94 -3.88 -13.24
C VAL A 60 11.04 -3.02 -13.89
N LYS A 61 12.27 -3.07 -13.37
CA LYS A 61 13.43 -2.36 -13.94
C LYS A 61 13.86 -2.88 -15.31
N GLU A 62 13.48 -4.10 -15.67
CA GLU A 62 13.68 -4.64 -17.01
C GLU A 62 12.76 -3.96 -18.05
N HIS A 63 11.78 -3.18 -17.59
CA HIS A 63 10.85 -2.41 -18.42
C HIS A 63 10.89 -0.91 -18.04
N PRO A 64 11.93 -0.14 -18.42
CA PRO A 64 12.15 1.24 -17.95
C PRO A 64 11.00 2.21 -18.22
N GLY A 65 10.17 1.95 -19.24
CA GLY A 65 8.98 2.75 -19.55
C GLY A 65 7.81 2.53 -18.60
N MET A 66 7.79 1.41 -17.87
CA MET A 66 6.70 1.05 -16.99
C MET A 66 6.82 1.79 -15.65
N LYS A 67 5.74 2.49 -15.28
CA LYS A 67 5.61 3.17 -13.99
C LYS A 67 4.79 2.31 -13.04
N PHE A 68 5.05 2.40 -11.74
CA PHE A 68 4.35 1.57 -10.77
C PHE A 68 4.15 2.23 -9.40
N ILE A 69 3.18 1.71 -8.66
CA ILE A 69 2.92 2.03 -7.25
C ILE A 69 3.22 0.80 -6.42
N LEU A 70 3.97 0.98 -5.33
CA LEU A 70 4.15 -0.05 -4.30
C LEU A 70 3.23 0.22 -3.12
N SER A 71 2.47 -0.77 -2.70
CA SER A 71 1.60 -0.66 -1.55
C SER A 71 1.72 -1.88 -0.65
N PHE A 72 1.95 -1.62 0.63
CA PHE A 72 2.28 -2.63 1.62
C PHE A 72 1.08 -2.94 2.52
N SER A 73 0.95 -4.19 2.92
CA SER A 73 0.12 -4.56 4.06
C SER A 73 0.84 -4.26 5.36
N ALA A 74 0.09 -3.91 6.40
CA ALA A 74 0.63 -3.46 7.69
C ALA A 74 0.29 -4.42 8.82
N GLN A 75 1.25 -4.66 9.71
CA GLN A 75 1.01 -5.38 10.95
C GLN A 75 0.38 -4.47 12.02
N ASN A 76 0.85 -3.22 12.07
CA ASN A 76 0.45 -2.21 13.05
C ASN A 76 0.75 -0.79 12.52
N GLU A 77 0.66 0.23 13.37
CA GLU A 77 0.87 1.64 13.04
C GLU A 77 2.31 2.02 12.65
N LYS A 78 3.28 1.10 12.77
CA LYS A 78 4.71 1.37 12.55
C LYS A 78 5.37 0.49 11.49
N THR A 79 4.87 -0.73 11.31
CA THR A 79 5.57 -1.79 10.57
C THR A 79 4.67 -2.44 9.52
N ILE A 80 5.30 -2.88 8.42
CA ILE A 80 4.63 -3.70 7.41
C ILE A 80 4.37 -5.11 7.96
N SER A 81 3.59 -5.93 7.24
CA SER A 81 3.14 -7.23 7.76
C SER A 81 4.27 -8.16 8.20
N HIS A 82 5.42 -8.16 7.52
CA HIS A 82 6.60 -8.97 7.88
C HIS A 82 7.40 -8.43 9.06
N GLY A 83 7.26 -7.14 9.38
CA GLY A 83 7.76 -6.52 10.62
C GLY A 83 8.78 -5.39 10.41
N GLU A 84 9.19 -5.11 9.18
CA GLU A 84 10.07 -4.00 8.85
C GLU A 84 9.37 -2.65 9.06
N LYS A 85 10.12 -1.60 9.43
CA LYS A 85 9.54 -0.26 9.61
C LYS A 85 9.16 0.34 8.27
N MET A 86 7.95 0.90 8.19
CA MET A 86 7.40 1.43 6.94
C MET A 86 8.28 2.50 6.29
N SER A 87 8.88 3.39 7.08
CA SER A 87 9.77 4.45 6.58
C SER A 87 11.06 3.88 5.96
N GLU A 88 11.65 2.84 6.56
CA GLU A 88 12.85 2.18 6.07
C GLU A 88 12.56 1.42 4.76
N VAL A 89 11.41 0.72 4.72
CA VAL A 89 10.92 0.02 3.53
C VAL A 89 10.70 0.99 2.37
N ALA A 90 9.99 2.09 2.61
CA ALA A 90 9.70 3.08 1.59
C ALA A 90 10.97 3.77 1.07
N GLN A 91 11.88 4.15 1.98
CA GLN A 91 13.15 4.75 1.60
C GLN A 91 13.96 3.81 0.72
N ARG A 92 14.07 2.53 1.10
CA ARG A 92 14.80 1.53 0.32
C ARG A 92 14.21 1.34 -1.08
N CYS A 93 12.89 1.20 -1.18
CA CYS A 93 12.22 1.06 -2.47
C CYS A 93 12.43 2.30 -3.35
N TRP A 94 12.35 3.49 -2.76
CA TRP A 94 12.61 4.75 -3.46
C TRP A 94 14.04 4.82 -4.00
N GLU A 95 15.05 4.47 -3.22
CA GLU A 95 16.45 4.45 -3.66
C GLU A 95 16.70 3.51 -4.86
N LEU A 96 15.96 2.41 -4.95
CA LEU A 96 16.14 1.40 -6.00
C LEU A 96 15.51 1.79 -7.35
N ALA A 97 14.42 2.57 -7.33
CA ALA A 97 13.59 2.82 -8.52
C ALA A 97 12.79 4.14 -8.48
N ALA A 98 13.32 5.21 -7.87
CA ALA A 98 12.66 6.52 -7.78
C ALA A 98 12.14 7.05 -9.12
N ASP A 99 12.83 6.74 -10.22
CA ASP A 99 12.45 7.16 -11.56
C ASP A 99 11.20 6.42 -12.08
N GLN A 100 10.93 5.19 -11.62
CA GLN A 100 9.77 4.38 -12.04
C GLN A 100 8.61 4.38 -11.03
N ILE A 101 8.87 4.71 -9.75
CA ILE A 101 7.86 4.73 -8.69
C ILE A 101 6.99 5.99 -8.76
N LEU A 102 5.68 5.81 -8.94
CA LEU A 102 4.69 6.90 -8.89
C LEU A 102 4.29 7.29 -7.47
N ALA A 103 4.24 6.30 -6.58
CA ALA A 103 3.95 6.48 -5.15
C ALA A 103 4.27 5.20 -4.35
N ILE A 104 4.46 5.38 -3.04
CA ILE A 104 4.58 4.30 -2.06
C ILE A 104 3.51 4.47 -0.99
N GLY A 105 2.92 3.39 -0.52
CA GLY A 105 1.79 3.47 0.38
C GLY A 105 1.42 2.20 1.11
N VAL A 106 0.20 2.20 1.62
CA VAL A 106 -0.38 1.06 2.33
C VAL A 106 -1.78 0.75 1.83
N ASN A 107 -2.12 -0.54 1.78
CA ASN A 107 -3.47 -0.97 1.46
C ASN A 107 -3.96 -2.19 2.23
N CYS A 108 -5.28 -2.34 2.25
CA CYS A 108 -5.99 -3.45 2.86
C CYS A 108 -5.76 -3.62 4.37
N GLN A 109 -5.42 -2.52 5.06
CA GLN A 109 -5.43 -2.38 6.51
C GLN A 109 -6.66 -1.61 7.02
N HIS A 110 -6.90 -1.67 8.33
CA HIS A 110 -7.80 -0.73 9.00
C HIS A 110 -7.25 0.70 8.88
N PRO A 111 -8.07 1.72 8.53
CA PRO A 111 -7.59 3.07 8.22
C PRO A 111 -6.81 3.73 9.35
N ARG A 112 -7.07 3.40 10.63
CA ARG A 112 -6.26 3.85 11.78
C ARG A 112 -4.75 3.62 11.64
N PHE A 113 -4.32 2.55 10.95
CA PHE A 113 -2.90 2.28 10.74
C PHE A 113 -2.29 3.19 9.66
N SER A 114 -3.09 3.61 8.67
CA SER A 114 -2.58 4.31 7.49
C SER A 114 -1.97 5.68 7.80
N VAL A 115 -2.58 6.49 8.67
CA VAL A 115 -2.10 7.83 9.00
C VAL A 115 -0.68 7.83 9.60
N PRO A 116 -0.39 7.07 10.68
CA PRO A 116 0.96 7.03 11.25
C PRO A 116 2.00 6.40 10.30
N LEU A 117 1.63 5.37 9.53
CA LEU A 117 2.51 4.74 8.54
C LEU A 117 2.91 5.74 7.45
N LEU A 118 1.95 6.43 6.83
CA LEU A 118 2.20 7.41 5.76
C LEU A 118 2.94 8.64 6.28
N ARG A 119 2.65 9.09 7.49
CA ARG A 119 3.40 10.15 8.16
C ARG A 119 4.87 9.78 8.33
N SER A 120 5.15 8.54 8.75
CA SER A 120 6.55 8.08 8.92
C SER A 120 7.35 8.12 7.61
N ILE A 121 6.72 7.81 6.48
CA ILE A 121 7.34 7.94 5.15
C ILE A 121 7.61 9.41 4.86
N LYS A 122 6.60 10.28 5.04
CA LYS A 122 6.71 11.72 4.74
C LYS A 122 7.79 12.42 5.56
N GLU A 123 7.91 12.07 6.84
CA GLU A 123 8.90 12.63 7.76
C GLU A 123 10.31 12.14 7.44
N ALA A 124 10.47 10.88 7.03
CA ALA A 124 11.76 10.33 6.64
C ALA A 124 12.23 10.86 5.27
N ASN A 125 11.32 10.97 4.31
CA ASN A 125 11.61 11.46 2.97
C ASN A 125 10.38 12.17 2.36
N PRO A 126 10.40 13.52 2.29
CA PRO A 126 9.28 14.29 1.79
C PRO A 126 9.08 14.18 0.27
N ASP A 127 10.05 13.66 -0.48
CA ASP A 127 10.00 13.54 -1.94
C ASP A 127 9.20 12.32 -2.40
N ILE A 128 9.00 11.33 -1.53
CA ILE A 128 8.23 10.13 -1.85
C ILE A 128 6.73 10.49 -1.96
N PRO A 129 6.09 10.32 -3.13
CA PRO A 129 4.66 10.51 -3.25
C PRO A 129 3.91 9.39 -2.51
N LEU A 130 2.84 9.74 -1.82
CA LEU A 130 2.13 8.79 -0.96
C LEU A 130 0.87 8.22 -1.64
N PHE A 131 0.58 6.96 -1.34
CA PHE A 131 -0.59 6.22 -1.79
C PHE A 131 -1.35 5.60 -0.60
N VAL A 132 -2.68 5.53 -0.68
CA VAL A 132 -3.47 4.79 0.32
C VAL A 132 -4.71 4.15 -0.30
N ARG A 133 -4.94 2.87 0.05
CA ARG A 133 -6.21 2.17 -0.16
C ARG A 133 -6.63 1.41 1.09
N SER A 134 -7.36 2.05 1.99
CA SER A 134 -7.77 1.42 3.27
C SER A 134 -9.04 0.58 3.15
N ASN A 135 -9.24 -0.35 4.09
CA ASN A 135 -10.52 -1.05 4.26
C ASN A 135 -11.60 -0.11 4.81
N SER A 136 -12.86 -0.57 4.86
CA SER A 136 -13.92 0.10 5.63
C SER A 136 -13.46 0.40 7.07
N SER A 137 -13.91 1.52 7.64
CA SER A 137 -13.58 1.95 9.00
C SER A 137 -14.47 1.35 10.08
N HIS A 138 -15.62 0.78 9.69
CA HIS A 138 -16.64 0.28 10.62
C HIS A 138 -16.43 -1.17 11.05
N GLU A 139 -15.41 -1.82 10.50
CA GLU A 139 -15.15 -3.21 10.78
C GLU A 139 -13.65 -3.53 10.63
N ARG A 140 -13.12 -4.47 11.41
CA ARG A 140 -11.73 -4.91 11.38
C ARG A 140 -11.61 -6.40 11.06
N PHE A 141 -10.58 -6.78 10.30
CA PHE A 141 -10.28 -8.19 10.07
C PHE A 141 -9.53 -8.75 11.28
N ASN A 142 -10.07 -9.79 11.89
CA ASN A 142 -9.45 -10.54 12.96
C ASN A 142 -8.62 -11.68 12.34
N THR A 143 -7.30 -11.62 12.49
CA THR A 143 -6.36 -12.60 11.93
C THR A 143 -6.35 -13.94 12.67
N GLU A 144 -6.90 -14.02 13.88
CA GLU A 144 -7.03 -15.28 14.64
C GLU A 144 -8.28 -16.04 14.22
N THR A 145 -9.39 -15.34 14.03
CA THR A 145 -10.69 -15.94 13.68
C THR A 145 -10.98 -15.94 12.17
N TYR A 146 -10.17 -15.21 11.39
CA TYR A 146 -10.37 -14.93 9.97
C TYR A 146 -11.75 -14.33 9.65
N LYS A 147 -12.30 -13.54 10.57
CA LYS A 147 -13.60 -12.90 10.45
C LYS A 147 -13.49 -11.39 10.51
N TRP A 148 -14.51 -10.75 9.97
CA TRP A 148 -14.72 -9.33 10.05
C TRP A 148 -15.59 -9.00 11.27
N GLU A 149 -15.15 -8.06 12.09
CA GLU A 149 -15.82 -7.68 13.35
C GLU A 149 -16.11 -6.18 13.35
N LEU A 150 -17.29 -5.77 13.82
CA LEU A 150 -17.68 -4.35 13.88
C LEU A 150 -16.77 -3.58 14.85
N THR A 151 -16.50 -2.32 14.51
CA THR A 151 -15.73 -1.39 15.35
C THR A 151 -16.61 -0.20 15.71
N GLU A 152 -16.74 0.08 17.00
CA GLU A 152 -17.50 1.22 17.51
C GLU A 152 -16.61 2.47 17.64
N ASN A 153 -17.21 3.66 17.45
CA ASN A 153 -16.59 4.97 17.71
C ASN A 153 -15.31 5.29 16.90
N GLU A 154 -15.12 4.65 15.75
CA GLU A 154 -14.02 4.98 14.83
C GLU A 154 -14.37 6.16 13.93
N LYS A 155 -13.36 6.92 13.52
CA LYS A 155 -13.51 7.93 12.46
C LYS A 155 -14.10 7.29 11.20
N THR A 156 -14.94 8.04 10.51
CA THR A 156 -15.42 7.67 9.17
C THR A 156 -14.27 7.67 8.17
N LEU A 157 -14.44 6.94 7.06
CA LEU A 157 -13.48 7.00 5.95
C LEU A 157 -13.33 8.42 5.38
N GLN A 158 -14.38 9.23 5.39
CA GLN A 158 -14.29 10.63 4.96
C GLN A 158 -13.35 11.46 5.86
N GLU A 159 -13.44 11.28 7.18
CA GLU A 159 -12.52 11.94 8.12
C GLU A 159 -11.08 11.47 7.94
N TYR A 160 -10.87 10.18 7.67
CA TYR A 160 -9.54 9.68 7.30
C TYR A 160 -9.04 10.26 5.96
N CYS A 161 -9.93 10.45 4.99
CA CYS A 161 -9.59 11.11 3.73
C CYS A 161 -9.04 12.52 3.97
N ARG A 162 -9.65 13.26 4.90
CA ARG A 162 -9.11 14.55 5.33
C ARG A 162 -7.70 14.44 5.89
N ASP A 163 -7.47 13.50 6.81
CA ASP A 163 -6.15 13.28 7.41
C ASP A 163 -5.09 12.92 6.33
N TRP A 164 -5.46 12.11 5.34
CA TRP A 164 -4.58 11.74 4.21
C TRP A 164 -4.26 12.94 3.32
N LEU A 165 -5.23 13.80 3.05
CA LEU A 165 -5.02 15.01 2.25
C LEU A 165 -4.10 16.00 2.98
N GLU A 166 -4.24 16.14 4.30
CA GLU A 166 -3.36 16.98 5.12
C GLU A 166 -1.91 16.47 5.18
N LEU A 167 -1.71 15.16 5.02
CA LEU A 167 -0.39 14.54 4.86
C LEU A 167 0.20 14.69 3.44
N GLY A 168 -0.57 15.19 2.48
CA GLY A 168 -0.16 15.31 1.08
C GLY A 168 -0.21 14.00 0.31
N VAL A 169 -1.12 13.09 0.67
CA VAL A 169 -1.33 11.85 -0.07
C VAL A 169 -1.86 12.15 -1.47
N LYS A 170 -1.18 11.60 -2.48
CA LYS A 170 -1.44 11.89 -3.90
C LYS A 170 -2.51 10.98 -4.49
N TYR A 171 -2.58 9.75 -4.02
CA TYR A 171 -3.52 8.73 -4.52
C TYR A 171 -4.30 8.13 -3.36
N ILE A 172 -5.62 8.29 -3.37
CA ILE A 172 -6.54 7.83 -2.32
C ILE A 172 -7.59 6.92 -2.95
N GLY A 173 -7.86 5.78 -2.31
CA GLY A 173 -8.94 4.88 -2.69
C GLY A 173 -9.36 3.92 -1.58
N GLY A 174 -10.19 2.94 -1.93
CA GLY A 174 -10.69 1.92 -1.01
C GLY A 174 -10.21 0.50 -1.33
N CYS A 175 -10.16 -0.36 -0.31
CA CYS A 175 -9.80 -1.79 -0.39
C CYS A 175 -10.99 -2.67 0.03
N CYS A 176 -10.86 -3.53 1.04
CA CYS A 176 -11.94 -4.44 1.42
C CYS A 176 -13.15 -3.70 2.01
N ARG A 177 -14.34 -4.02 1.48
CA ARG A 177 -15.66 -3.53 1.91
C ARG A 177 -15.85 -2.01 1.82
N THR A 178 -15.01 -1.34 1.05
CA THR A 178 -15.34 -0.01 0.57
C THR A 178 -16.29 -0.13 -0.61
N THR A 179 -17.16 0.86 -0.77
CA THR A 179 -18.22 0.92 -1.77
C THR A 179 -18.03 2.13 -2.67
N VAL A 180 -18.87 2.25 -3.69
CA VAL A 180 -18.93 3.45 -4.55
C VAL A 180 -19.33 4.71 -3.78
N ASP A 181 -20.05 4.58 -2.66
CA ASP A 181 -20.41 5.70 -1.80
C ASP A 181 -19.19 6.24 -1.05
N ASP A 182 -18.30 5.35 -0.59
CA ASP A 182 -17.01 5.76 0.01
C ASP A 182 -16.15 6.53 -1.00
N ILE A 183 -16.09 6.04 -2.24
CA ILE A 183 -15.34 6.73 -3.32
C ILE A 183 -15.97 8.10 -3.64
N SER A 184 -17.30 8.19 -3.62
CA SER A 184 -18.01 9.45 -3.82
C SER A 184 -17.73 10.43 -2.69
N SER A 185 -17.71 9.95 -1.44
CA SER A 185 -17.33 10.75 -0.27
C SER A 185 -15.89 11.24 -0.35
N PHE A 186 -14.92 10.40 -0.75
CA PHE A 186 -13.54 10.83 -1.01
C PHE A 186 -13.48 11.93 -2.06
N ARG A 187 -14.20 11.78 -3.17
CA ARG A 187 -14.24 12.80 -4.23
C ARG A 187 -14.78 14.13 -3.71
N GLU A 188 -15.82 14.12 -2.90
CA GLU A 188 -16.34 15.34 -2.28
C GLU A 188 -15.34 16.00 -1.35
N GLU A 189 -14.66 15.22 -0.51
CA GLU A 189 -13.66 15.73 0.42
C GLU A 189 -12.46 16.34 -0.32
N ILE A 190 -11.96 15.65 -1.35
CA ILE A 190 -10.88 16.14 -2.23
C ILE A 190 -11.27 17.47 -2.89
N ARG A 191 -12.52 17.62 -3.34
CA ARG A 191 -13.00 18.87 -3.95
C ARG A 191 -13.11 20.03 -2.96
N LYS A 192 -13.45 19.74 -1.71
CA LYS A 192 -13.53 20.73 -0.62
C LYS A 192 -12.15 21.09 -0.08
N PHE A 193 -11.18 20.20 -0.23
CA PHE A 193 -9.82 20.39 0.27
C PHE A 193 -9.11 21.49 -0.51
N THR A 194 -8.97 22.65 0.11
CA THR A 194 -8.12 23.72 -0.39
C THR A 194 -6.71 23.51 0.17
N ILE A 195 -5.71 23.44 -0.71
CA ILE A 195 -4.31 23.42 -0.29
C ILE A 195 -4.05 24.72 0.46
N LYS A 196 -3.89 24.65 1.78
CA LYS A 196 -3.30 25.75 2.54
C LYS A 196 -1.84 25.80 2.14
N ASN A 197 -1.49 26.69 1.21
CA ASN A 197 -0.11 26.96 0.84
C ASN A 197 0.69 27.19 2.13
N LYS A 198 1.65 26.29 2.41
CA LYS A 198 2.71 26.49 3.39
C LYS A 198 3.95 26.92 2.64
#